data_AF-A0A2D4LDJ7-F1
#
_entry.id   AF-A0A2D4LDJ7-F1
#
_cell.length_a   1.000
_cell.length_b   1.000
_cell.length_c   1.000
_cell.angle_alpha   90.00
_cell.angle_beta   90.00
_cell.angle_gamma   90.00
#
_symmetry.space_group_name_H-M   'P 1'
#
loop_
_entity.id
_entity.type
_entity.pdbx_description
1 polymer ?
#
loop_
_entity_poly.entity_id
_entity_poly.type
_entity_poly.pdbx_seq_one_letter_code
_entity_poly.pdbx_strand_id
1 'polypeptide(L)'
;MFPPFKVRVSGLDKKAKYILLMDIVAADDCRYKFHNSRWMVAGKADPEMPKRMYIHPDSPATGEQWMAKPVAFHKLKLTNNISDKHGFTILNSMHKYQPRFHIVRANDILK
;
A
#
# COMPACT_ATOMS: atom_id res chain seq x y z
N MET A 1 6.54 6.64 4.38
CA MET A 1 7.36 5.41 4.60
C MET A 1 8.77 5.66 4.12
N PHE A 2 9.78 5.11 4.79
CA PHE A 2 11.18 5.17 4.34
C PHE A 2 11.79 3.75 4.39
N PRO A 3 12.39 3.26 3.29
CA PRO A 3 12.45 3.89 1.96
C PRO A 3 11.05 4.06 1.33
N PRO A 4 10.85 5.03 0.42
CA PRO A 4 9.58 5.18 -0.28
C PRO A 4 9.36 4.02 -1.26
N PHE A 5 8.13 3.51 -1.34
CA PHE A 5 7.78 2.47 -2.31
C PHE A 5 7.75 3.06 -3.73
N LYS A 6 8.65 2.57 -4.60
CA LYS A 6 8.82 3.02 -5.98
C LYS A 6 8.94 1.81 -6.91
N VAL A 7 8.26 1.85 -8.04
CA VAL A 7 8.29 0.79 -9.06
C VAL A 7 8.44 1.39 -10.45
N ARG A 8 9.09 0.65 -11.36
CA ARG A 8 9.00 0.91 -12.80
C ARG A 8 8.05 -0.11 -13.40
N VAL A 9 7.12 0.36 -14.21
CA VAL A 9 6.13 -0.47 -14.89
C VAL A 9 6.50 -0.55 -16.37
N SER A 10 6.31 -1.71 -16.99
CA SER A 10 6.51 -1.96 -18.41
C SER A 10 5.43 -2.93 -18.92
N GLY A 11 5.25 -3.04 -20.24
CA GLY A 11 4.34 -3.99 -20.86
C GLY A 11 2.85 -3.62 -20.83
N LEU A 12 2.50 -2.39 -20.46
CA LEU A 12 1.12 -1.90 -20.54
C LEU A 12 0.73 -1.54 -21.98
N ASP A 13 -0.55 -1.67 -22.31
CA ASP A 13 -1.12 -1.11 -23.54
C ASP A 13 -1.03 0.42 -23.46
N LYS A 14 -0.30 1.03 -24.40
CA LYS A 14 -0.03 2.48 -24.40
C LYS A 14 -1.29 3.33 -24.38
N LYS A 15 -2.39 2.87 -25.02
CA LYS A 15 -3.63 3.64 -25.19
C LYS A 15 -4.68 3.34 -24.11
N ALA A 16 -4.60 2.18 -23.47
CA ALA A 16 -5.50 1.82 -22.39
C ALA A 16 -5.25 2.66 -21.13
N LYS A 17 -6.30 2.92 -20.37
CA LYS A 17 -6.20 3.56 -19.04
C LYS A 17 -6.03 2.52 -17.95
N TYR A 18 -5.24 2.90 -16.95
CA TYR A 18 -4.94 2.10 -15.79
C TYR A 18 -5.05 2.95 -14.52
N ILE A 19 -5.54 2.29 -13.47
CA ILE A 19 -5.50 2.77 -12.10
C ILE A 19 -4.41 1.97 -11.39
N LEU A 20 -3.46 2.68 -10.80
CA LEU A 20 -2.42 2.08 -9.97
C LEU A 20 -2.74 2.34 -8.51
N LEU A 21 -2.73 1.30 -7.70
CA LEU A 21 -3.04 1.40 -6.29
C LEU A 21 -2.14 0.51 -5.44
N MET A 22 -2.04 0.84 -4.16
CA MET A 22 -1.26 0.09 -3.18
C MET A 22 -2.11 -0.14 -1.94
N ASP A 23 -2.01 -1.33 -1.39
CA ASP A 23 -2.48 -1.63 -0.04
C ASP A 23 -1.36 -2.24 0.79
N ILE A 24 -1.60 -2.33 2.09
CA ILE A 24 -0.68 -2.94 3.05
C ILE A 24 -1.50 -3.94 3.86
N VAL A 25 -1.10 -5.20 3.80
CA VAL A 25 -1.82 -6.31 4.45
C VAL A 25 -0.96 -6.91 5.55
N ALA A 26 -1.59 -7.49 6.58
CA ALA A 26 -0.88 -8.30 7.56
C ALA A 26 -0.09 -9.43 6.86
N ALA A 27 1.18 -9.58 7.21
CA ALA A 27 2.04 -10.62 6.65
C ALA A 27 1.88 -11.97 7.39
N ASP A 28 1.49 -11.91 8.66
CA ASP A 28 1.24 -13.05 9.55
C ASP A 28 0.22 -12.67 10.64
N ASP A 29 -0.28 -13.66 11.37
CA ASP A 29 -1.24 -13.50 12.49
C ASP A 29 -0.50 -13.37 13.84
N CYS A 30 0.64 -12.66 13.86
CA CYS A 30 1.51 -12.54 15.03
C CYS A 30 1.66 -11.09 15.51
N ARG A 31 1.63 -10.92 16.83
CA ARG A 31 2.12 -9.72 17.52
C ARG A 31 3.55 -9.95 17.98
N TYR A 32 4.40 -8.96 17.80
CA TYR A 32 5.84 -9.06 18.07
C TYR A 32 6.28 -8.22 19.27
N LYS A 33 7.47 -8.52 19.78
CA LYS A 33 8.25 -7.65 20.66
C LYS A 33 9.70 -7.64 20.23
N PHE A 34 10.40 -6.54 20.51
CA PHE A 34 11.84 -6.44 20.33
C PHE A 34 12.52 -6.60 21.69
N HIS A 35 13.32 -7.65 21.85
CA HIS A 35 14.02 -7.94 23.10
C HIS A 35 15.36 -8.62 22.79
N ASN A 36 16.41 -8.25 23.53
CA ASN A 36 17.78 -8.73 23.31
C ASN A 36 18.23 -8.60 21.84
N SER A 37 17.97 -7.43 21.26
CA SER A 37 18.30 -7.09 19.87
C SER A 37 17.68 -8.02 18.82
N ARG A 38 16.57 -8.70 19.15
CA ARG A 38 15.88 -9.64 18.27
C ARG A 38 14.37 -9.42 18.29
N TRP A 39 13.75 -9.63 17.14
CA TRP A 39 12.30 -9.71 17.01
C TRP A 39 11.82 -11.11 17.39
N MET A 40 10.84 -11.18 18.29
CA MET A 40 10.23 -12.44 18.72
C MET A 40 8.71 -12.33 18.73
N VAL A 41 8.04 -13.44 18.47
CA VAL A 41 6.59 -13.55 18.62
C VAL A 41 6.23 -13.40 20.09
N ALA A 42 5.30 -12.50 20.39
CA ALA A 42 4.80 -12.20 21.73
C ALA A 42 3.36 -12.68 21.95
N GLY A 43 2.64 -13.01 20.87
CA GLY A 43 1.27 -13.51 20.93
C GLY A 43 0.59 -13.49 19.55
N LYS A 44 -0.71 -13.74 19.56
CA LYS A 44 -1.58 -13.60 18.38
C LYS A 44 -1.72 -12.12 17.99
N ALA A 45 -1.90 -11.85 16.71
CA ALA A 45 -2.20 -10.50 16.24
C ALA A 45 -3.51 -9.95 16.83
N ASP A 46 -3.55 -8.63 17.00
CA ASP A 46 -4.78 -7.90 17.31
C ASP A 46 -5.68 -7.87 16.06
N PRO A 47 -7.02 -7.71 16.21
CA PRO A 47 -7.94 -7.64 15.08
C PRO A 47 -7.49 -6.62 14.01
N GLU A 48 -7.54 -7.05 12.74
CA GLU A 48 -7.14 -6.21 11.61
C GLU A 48 -8.15 -5.07 11.39
N MET A 49 -7.64 -3.87 11.14
CA MET A 49 -8.45 -2.69 10.84
C MET A 49 -8.98 -2.75 9.40
N PRO A 50 -10.06 -2.01 9.06
CA PRO A 50 -10.55 -1.93 7.69
C PRO A 50 -9.44 -1.56 6.71
N LYS A 51 -9.22 -2.41 5.71
CA LYS A 51 -8.18 -2.22 4.70
C LYS A 51 -8.52 -1.01 3.85
N ARG A 52 -7.59 -0.05 3.81
CA ARG A 52 -7.69 1.12 2.95
C ARG A 52 -6.76 0.96 1.77
N MET A 53 -7.31 1.04 0.57
CA MET A 53 -6.55 1.12 -0.67
C MET A 53 -6.10 2.55 -0.90
N TYR A 54 -4.82 2.74 -1.19
CA TYR A 54 -4.29 4.02 -1.64
C TYR A 54 -4.22 4.02 -3.16
N ILE A 55 -5.06 4.84 -3.79
CA ILE A 55 -5.02 5.05 -5.24
C ILE A 55 -3.94 6.09 -5.54
N HIS A 56 -3.05 5.80 -6.50
CA HIS A 56 -2.03 6.75 -6.93
C HIS A 56 -2.72 8.00 -7.51
N PRO A 57 -2.28 9.23 -7.14
CA PRO A 57 -2.98 10.47 -7.51
C PRO A 57 -3.06 10.72 -9.02
N ASP A 58 -2.11 10.16 -9.79
CA ASP A 58 -2.12 10.25 -11.25
C ASP A 58 -3.14 9.27 -11.91
N SER A 59 -3.86 8.46 -11.13
CA SER A 59 -4.89 7.55 -11.66
C SER A 59 -6.21 8.28 -11.95
N PRO A 60 -6.94 7.89 -13.00
CA PRO A 60 -6.53 6.98 -14.08
C PRO A 60 -5.61 7.70 -15.09
N ALA A 61 -4.57 6.99 -15.56
CA ALA A 61 -3.66 7.46 -16.60
C ALA A 61 -3.40 6.37 -17.65
N THR A 62 -2.91 6.76 -18.83
CA THR A 62 -2.63 5.80 -19.91
C THR A 62 -1.42 4.93 -19.58
N GLY A 63 -1.34 3.74 -20.19
CA GLY A 63 -0.17 2.89 -20.05
C GLY A 63 1.13 3.60 -20.46
N GLU A 64 1.08 4.45 -21.49
CA GLU A 64 2.21 5.28 -21.90
C GLU A 64 2.67 6.24 -20.80
N GLN A 65 1.73 6.95 -20.16
CA GLN A 65 2.04 7.87 -19.05
C GLN A 65 2.66 7.13 -17.85
N TRP A 66 2.12 5.96 -17.50
CA TRP A 66 2.63 5.16 -16.38
C TRP A 66 4.03 4.59 -16.63
N MET A 67 4.33 4.20 -17.86
CA MET A 67 5.64 3.63 -18.22
C MET A 67 6.72 4.71 -18.45
N ALA A 68 6.34 5.99 -18.60
CA ALA A 68 7.28 7.07 -18.90
C ALA A 68 8.28 7.36 -17.76
N LYS A 69 7.89 7.14 -16.50
CA LYS A 69 8.73 7.41 -15.32
C LYS A 69 8.42 6.45 -14.17
N PRO A 70 9.32 6.26 -13.18
CA PRO A 70 9.01 5.47 -12.00
C PRO A 70 7.77 6.00 -11.26
N VAL A 71 6.90 5.08 -10.86
CA VAL A 71 5.70 5.35 -10.05
C VAL A 71 6.10 5.33 -8.58
N ALA A 72 5.71 6.36 -7.82
CA ALA A 72 6.19 6.56 -6.45
C ALA A 72 5.05 6.83 -5.46
N PHE A 73 4.84 5.91 -4.51
CA PHE A 73 3.82 6.01 -3.47
C PHE A 73 4.30 6.78 -2.23
N HIS A 74 5.12 7.81 -2.44
CA HIS A 74 5.77 8.59 -1.37
C HIS A 74 4.79 9.43 -0.54
N LYS A 75 3.60 9.73 -1.08
CA LYS A 75 2.52 10.45 -0.38
C LYS A 75 1.66 9.52 0.50
N LEU A 76 1.84 8.20 0.44
CA LEU A 76 1.15 7.28 1.33
C LEU A 76 1.61 7.49 2.78
N LYS A 77 0.63 7.62 3.68
CA LYS A 77 0.84 7.80 5.11
C LYS A 77 0.30 6.61 5.89
N LEU A 78 1.02 6.26 6.95
CA LEU A 78 0.67 5.22 7.91
C LEU A 78 0.24 5.90 9.21
N THR A 79 -0.75 5.32 9.89
CA THR A 79 -1.23 5.81 11.18
C THR A 79 -1.58 4.64 12.09
N ASN A 80 -1.47 4.83 13.40
CA ASN A 80 -2.01 3.92 14.42
C ASN A 80 -3.33 4.45 15.02
N ASN A 81 -3.82 5.60 14.55
CA ASN A 81 -5.11 6.14 14.96
C ASN A 81 -6.24 5.41 14.23
N ILE A 82 -6.96 4.55 14.96
CA ILE A 82 -8.05 3.73 14.46
C ILE A 82 -9.25 4.56 13.98
N SER A 83 -9.36 5.79 14.47
CA SER A 83 -10.41 6.76 14.15
C SER A 83 -9.97 7.78 13.10
N ASP A 84 -8.89 7.51 12.35
CA ASP A 84 -8.40 8.42 11.32
C ASP A 84 -9.46 8.74 10.26
N LYS A 85 -9.67 10.03 10.01
CA LYS A 85 -10.63 10.54 9.01
C LYS A 85 -9.97 10.99 7.70
N HIS A 86 -8.64 11.00 7.61
CA HIS A 86 -7.91 11.48 6.43
C HIS A 86 -7.73 10.42 5.35
N GLY A 87 -8.14 9.17 5.61
CA GLY A 87 -7.96 8.07 4.68
C GLY A 87 -6.56 7.45 4.72
N PHE A 88 -5.76 7.71 5.76
CA PHE A 88 -4.44 7.10 5.92
C PHE A 88 -4.57 5.60 6.21
N THR A 89 -3.54 4.83 5.83
CA THR A 89 -3.51 3.38 6.09
C THR A 89 -3.30 3.14 7.58
N ILE A 90 -4.31 2.57 8.24
CA ILE A 90 -4.28 2.26 9.68
C ILE A 90 -3.56 0.93 9.87
N LEU A 91 -2.54 0.90 10.72
CA LEU A 91 -1.77 -0.29 11.07
C LEU A 91 -1.68 -0.42 12.60
N ASN A 92 -1.79 -1.65 13.10
CA ASN A 92 -1.47 -1.98 14.48
C ASN A 92 0.06 -1.98 14.67
N SER A 93 0.54 -1.30 15.71
CA SER A 93 1.94 -1.33 16.13
C SER A 93 2.39 -2.75 16.45
N MET A 94 3.67 -3.06 16.26
CA MET A 94 4.25 -4.37 16.59
C MET A 94 3.70 -5.56 15.80
N HIS A 95 3.15 -5.31 14.62
CA HIS A 95 2.71 -6.33 13.66
C HIS A 95 3.55 -6.25 12.39
N LYS A 96 3.62 -7.35 11.64
CA LYS A 96 4.35 -7.41 10.38
C LYS A 96 3.39 -7.22 9.21
N TYR A 97 3.84 -6.46 8.20
CA TYR A 97 3.02 -6.11 7.05
C TYR A 97 3.75 -6.32 5.74
N GLN A 98 2.97 -6.58 4.69
CA GLN A 98 3.42 -6.70 3.30
C GLN A 98 2.71 -5.63 2.45
N PRO A 99 3.43 -4.64 1.89
CA PRO A 99 2.90 -3.78 0.84
C PRO A 99 2.60 -4.59 -0.42
N ARG A 100 1.47 -4.34 -1.07
CA ARG A 100 1.14 -4.94 -2.37
C ARG A 100 0.79 -3.86 -3.38
N PHE A 101 1.35 -3.99 -4.57
CA PHE A 101 1.12 -3.09 -5.68
C PHE A 101 0.16 -3.73 -6.68
N HIS A 102 -0.84 -2.97 -7.11
CA HIS A 102 -1.92 -3.44 -7.98
C HIS A 102 -2.02 -2.55 -9.22
N ILE A 103 -2.27 -3.19 -10.35
CA ILE A 103 -2.54 -2.55 -11.65
C ILE A 103 -3.93 -2.96 -12.09
N VAL A 104 -4.83 -2.00 -12.27
CA VAL A 104 -6.20 -2.26 -12.74
C VAL A 104 -6.38 -1.57 -14.09
N ARG A 105 -6.70 -2.33 -15.15
CA ARG A 105 -7.06 -1.76 -16.45
C ARG A 105 -8.50 -1.27 -16.40
N ALA A 106 -8.69 0.03 -16.18
CA ALA A 106 -10.00 0.65 -16.03
C ALA A 106 -9.93 2.13 -16.43
N ASN A 107 -11.06 2.66 -16.91
CA ASN A 107 -11.17 4.03 -17.41
C ASN A 107 -11.68 5.01 -16.33
N ASP A 108 -12.23 4.50 -15.24
CA ASP A 108 -12.87 5.25 -14.15
C ASP A 108 -12.65 4.51 -12.81
N ILE A 109 -12.62 5.25 -11.71
CA ILE A 109 -12.46 4.77 -10.33
C ILE A 109 -13.84 4.39 -9.73
N LEU A 110 -14.93 4.95 -10.25
CA LEU A 110 -16.27 4.89 -9.64
C LEU A 110 -17.31 4.06 -10.42
N LYS A 111 -16.89 3.27 -11.41
CA LYS A 111 -17.79 2.44 -12.24
C LYS A 111 -17.42 0.97 -12.21
#